data_AF-A0A0N0V566-F1
#
_entry.id   AF-A0A0N0V566-F1
#
_cell.length_a   1.000
_cell.length_b   1.000
_cell.length_c   1.000
_cell.angle_alpha   90.00
_cell.angle_beta   90.00
_cell.angle_gamma   90.00
#
_symmetry.space_group_name_H-M   'P 1'
#
loop_
_entity.id
_entity.type
_entity.pdbx_description
1 polymer ?
#
loop_
_entity_poly.entity_id
_entity_poly.type
_entity_poly.pdbx_seq_one_letter_code
_entity_poly.pdbx_strand_id
1 'polypeptide(L)' 'METQFLPFDYGNKKRLEEKLNEVLGSGNFQVVERLNNQWRVLVSQRLSSTQIEEIRLFMRRYYLPTV' A
#
# COMPACT_ATOMS: atom_id res chain seq x y z
N MET A 1 -0.68 -16.56 -3.83
CA MET A 1 -0.74 -15.09 -3.91
C MET A 1 -2.05 -14.67 -3.25
N GLU A 2 -1.99 -13.83 -2.22
CA GLU A 2 -3.17 -13.36 -1.50
C GLU A 2 -3.49 -11.92 -1.93
N THR A 3 -4.74 -11.65 -2.32
CA THR A 3 -5.18 -10.29 -2.65
C THR A 3 -5.59 -9.59 -1.38
N GLN A 4 -4.84 -8.56 -0.96
CA GLN A 4 -5.21 -7.76 0.19
C GLN A 4 -5.61 -6.35 -0.23
N PHE A 5 -6.78 -5.92 0.24
CA PHE A 5 -7.21 -4.54 0.09
C PHE A 5 -6.50 -3.74 1.16
N LEU A 6 -5.61 -2.85 0.73
CA LEU A 6 -4.98 -1.92 1.63
C LEU A 6 -5.74 -0.59 1.51
N PRO A 7 -6.46 -0.15 2.57
CA PRO A 7 -7.23 1.09 2.54
C PRO A 7 -6.27 2.28 2.63
N PHE A 8 -5.59 2.54 1.53
CA PHE A 8 -4.60 3.59 1.35
C PHE A 8 -5.24 4.71 0.55
N ASP A 9 -5.76 5.73 1.25
CA ASP A 9 -6.40 6.93 0.70
C ASP A 9 -5.43 7.93 0.04
N TYR A 10 -4.46 7.47 -0.76
CA TYR A 10 -3.39 8.33 -1.29
C TYR A 10 -3.33 8.32 -2.81
N GLY A 11 -3.20 9.50 -3.43
CA GLY A 11 -3.21 9.61 -4.89
C GLY A 11 -1.96 9.11 -5.62
N ASN A 12 -0.83 8.91 -4.95
CA ASN A 12 0.48 8.69 -5.59
C ASN A 12 0.90 7.20 -5.60
N LYS A 13 0.65 6.51 -6.71
CA LYS A 13 1.02 5.10 -6.94
C LYS A 13 2.51 4.84 -6.73
N LYS A 14 3.38 5.67 -7.31
CA LYS A 14 4.84 5.45 -7.30
C LYS A 14 5.40 5.38 -5.87
N ARG A 15 4.92 6.28 -5.01
CA ARG A 15 5.34 6.34 -3.60
C ARG A 15 4.82 5.17 -2.78
N LEU A 16 3.59 4.73 -3.07
CA LEU A 16 3.05 3.51 -2.49
C LEU A 16 3.92 2.30 -2.87
N GLU A 17 4.31 2.19 -4.14
CA GLU A 17 5.21 1.12 -4.61
C GLU A 17 6.59 1.19 -3.94
N GLU A 18 7.17 2.39 -3.78
CA GLU A 18 8.44 2.55 -3.05
C GLU A 18 8.35 2.08 -1.60
N LYS A 19 7.30 2.46 -0.85
CA LYS A 19 7.16 2.04 0.55
C LYS A 19 6.79 0.56 0.68
N LEU A 20 5.96 0.02 -0.21
CA LEU A 20 5.70 -1.41 -0.28
C LEU A 20 6.98 -2.20 -0.56
N ASN A 21 7.85 -1.68 -1.42
CA ASN A 21 9.15 -2.27 -1.70
C ASN A 21 10.08 -2.24 -0.49
N GLU A 22 10.06 -1.17 0.30
CA GLU A 22 10.84 -1.06 1.53
C GLU A 22 10.37 -2.04 2.61
N VAL A 23 9.05 -2.23 2.77
CA VAL A 23 8.47 -3.08 3.83
C VAL A 23 8.41 -4.55 3.43
N LEU A 24 8.16 -4.86 2.15
CA LEU A 24 7.94 -6.22 1.66
C LEU A 24 9.07 -6.77 0.82
N GLY A 25 9.95 -5.92 0.29
CA GLY A 25 10.94 -6.32 -0.71
C GLY A 25 10.36 -6.41 -2.12
N SER A 26 11.26 -6.32 -3.11
CA SER A 26 10.90 -6.34 -4.52
C SER A 26 10.29 -7.68 -4.93
N GLY A 27 9.16 -7.64 -5.64
CA GLY A 27 8.48 -8.85 -6.14
C GLY A 27 7.51 -9.51 -5.15
N ASN A 28 7.39 -8.99 -3.92
CA ASN A 28 6.44 -9.50 -2.93
C ASN A 28 5.09 -8.77 -2.94
N PHE A 29 4.91 -7.81 -3.85
CA PHE A 29 3.67 -7.06 -4.00
C PHE A 29 3.45 -6.62 -5.46
N GLN A 30 2.20 -6.31 -5.78
CA GLN A 30 1.77 -5.75 -7.05
C GLN A 30 0.59 -4.80 -6.82
N VAL A 31 0.75 -3.53 -7.17
CA VAL A 31 -0.34 -2.55 -7.13
C VAL A 31 -1.19 -2.73 -8.39
N VAL A 32 -2.42 -3.21 -8.23
CA VAL A 32 -3.28 -3.67 -9.33
C VAL A 32 -4.09 -2.51 -9.91
N GLU A 33 -4.93 -1.89 -9.09
CA GLU A 33 -5.89 -0.88 -9.52
C GLU A 33 -6.21 0.08 -8.37
N ARG A 34 -6.73 1.25 -8.71
CA ARG A 34 -7.29 2.21 -7.75
C ARG A 34 -8.81 2.17 -7.86
N LEU A 35 -9.47 1.83 -6.75
CA LEU A 35 -10.92 1.90 -6.62
C LEU A 35 -11.26 3.07 -5.72
N ASN A 36 -11.90 4.09 -6.30
CA ASN A 36 -12.15 5.38 -5.64
C ASN A 36 -10.83 6.00 -5.12
N ASN A 37 -10.65 6.02 -3.80
CA ASN A 37 -9.45 6.53 -3.16
C ASN A 37 -8.51 5.44 -2.64
N GLN A 38 -8.83 4.15 -2.84
CA GLN A 38 -8.06 3.04 -2.28
C GLN A 38 -7.32 2.25 -3.35
N TRP A 39 -6.08 1.88 -3.07
CA TRP A 39 -5.27 1.01 -3.94
C TRP A 39 -5.47 -0.47 -3.59
N ARG A 40 -5.81 -1.27 -4.60
CA ARG A 40 -5.72 -2.74 -4.50
C ARG A 40 -4.27 -3.17 -4.65
N VAL A 41 -3.77 -3.88 -3.65
CA VAL A 41 -2.40 -4.38 -3.65
C VAL A 41 -2.42 -5.89 -3.48
N LEU A 42 -2.04 -6.61 -4.52
CA LEU A 42 -1.72 -8.03 -4.42
C LEU A 42 -0.44 -8.14 -3.61
N VAL A 43 -0.43 -8.99 -2.58
CA VAL A 43 0.77 -9.29 -1.80
C VAL A 43 1.03 -10.79 -1.86
N SER A 44 2.30 -11.16 -2.04
CA SER A 44 2.71 -12.57 -2.07
C SER A 44 2.65 -13.20 -0.68
N GLN A 45 2.60 -12.37 0.37
CA GLN A 45 2.59 -12.75 1.77
C GLN A 45 1.54 -11.96 2.56
N ARG A 46 1.01 -12.57 3.62
CA ARG A 46 0.08 -11.90 4.52
C ARG A 46 0.81 -10.84 5.34
N LEU A 47 0.42 -9.58 5.13
CA LEU A 47 0.90 -8.48 5.96
C LEU A 47 0.37 -8.62 7.38
N SER A 48 1.25 -8.42 8.36
CA SER A 48 0.87 -8.24 9.76
C SER A 48 0.20 -6.88 9.96
N SER A 49 -0.69 -6.77 10.94
CA SER A 49 -1.38 -5.51 11.27
C SER A 49 -0.41 -4.36 11.47
N THR A 50 0.74 -4.63 12.11
CA THR A 50 1.83 -3.66 12.33
C THR A 50 2.41 -3.13 11.01
N GLN A 51 2.68 -4.00 10.03
CA GLN A 51 3.20 -3.56 8.72
C GLN A 51 2.17 -2.71 7.97
N ILE A 52 0.89 -3.10 8.01
CA ILE A 52 -0.20 -2.33 7.39
C ILE A 52 -0.27 -0.94 8.02
N GLU A 53 -0.16 -0.85 9.35
CA GLU A 53 -0.22 0.39 10.09
C GLU A 53 1.00 1.29 9.85
N GLU A 54 2.20 0.71 9.73
CA GLU A 54 3.41 1.45 9.38
C GLU A 54 3.33 2.08 8.00
N ILE A 55 2.88 1.31 6.99
CA ILE A 55 2.69 1.83 5.63
C ILE A 55 1.63 2.95 5.65
N ARG A 56 0.53 2.75 6.38
CA ARG A 56 -0.53 3.75 6.52
C ARG A 56 -0.02 5.03 7.19
N LEU A 57 0.71 4.92 8.30
CA LEU A 57 1.28 6.05 9.03
C LEU A 57 2.28 6.83 8.16
N PHE A 58 3.16 6.13 7.46
CA PHE A 58 4.11 6.74 6.54
C PHE A 58 3.37 7.55 5.45
N MET A 59 2.42 6.91 4.77
CA MET A 59 1.70 7.56 3.70
C MET A 59 0.87 8.75 4.21
N ARG A 60 0.27 8.66 5.42
CA ARG A 60 -0.46 9.77 6.07
C ARG A 60 0.44 10.95 6.42
N ARG A 61 1.72 10.71 6.71
CA ARG A 61 2.68 11.74 7.10
C ARG A 61 3.19 12.55 5.91
N TYR A 62 3.25 11.94 4.73
CA TYR A 62 3.83 12.55 3.53
C TYR A 62 2.80 12.95 2.46
N TYR A 63 1.57 12.45 2.55
CA TYR A 63 0.54 12.68 1.54
C TYR A 63 -0.80 13.02 2.18
N LEU A 64 -1.37 14.15 1.75
CA LEU A 64 -2.74 14.50 2.06
C LEU A 64 -3.66 13.40 1.52
N PRO A 65 -4.64 12.93 2.30
CA PRO A 65 -5.64 12.03 1.77
C PRO A 65 -6.31 12.70 0.57
N THR A 66 -6.44 11.98 -0.54
CA THR A 66 -7.30 12.45 -1.63
C THR A 66 -8.72 12.30 -1.13
N VAL A 67 -9.29 13.37 -0.59
CA VAL A 67 -10.70 13.44 -0.15
C VAL A 67 -11.57 13.54 -1.38
#